data_AF-A0A849BQN0-F1
#
_entry.id   AF-A0A849BQN0-F1
#
_cell.length_a   1.000
_cell.length_b   1.000
_cell.length_c   1.000
_cell.angle_alpha   90.00
_cell.angle_beta   90.00
_cell.angle_gamma   90.00
#
_symmetry.space_group_name_H-M   'P 1'
#
loop_
_entity.id
_entity.type
_entity.pdbx_description
1 polymer ?
#
loop_
_entity_poly.entity_id
_entity_poly.type
_entity_poly.pdbx_seq_one_letter_code
_entity_poly.pdbx_strand_id
1 'polypeptide(L)'
;MTTSAPPQPVPRPGDAGRRPRRRGTTALAALAGLLAAALTLGVAEVVAAVVAPSAAPVLAVGDAFVDLTPGWLKDFAISTFGTNDKLALLVGIGLVLVVLASLAGVLGRRRRVLGDVLVIALGVVGAVAAASRPDAVTLSPLPSLVGAVGGLLALHWLLDRLPRRGAAQDDGTSRRGFLVAAGATGGLAVLSFVGGRALGAASRGVASVRSALRLPAPAVTAPPVPEGVDVGVDGVVPWQTPNPDFYRIDTALTVPRVDPSTWTLRVHGMVEEEVEIDFAELLDSELLETWVTLTCVSNEVGGDLISNARWLGLPVRELLARARPTADADMVLSTSVDGWTASTPLEALVDDDVDAILAVAMNGEPLPTEHGFPVRMVVPGLYGFVSATKWVVDLEVTRYDRATAYWTDRGWAERGPIKTQSRIEVPEPLSRRPVGQAVAAGTAWAQGRGVARVELRLDDGEWQEAELAAAYNDQTWVQWRFPYDLPEGSHTLTVRATDETGATQVQERVPPIPDGASGWHSITVTGTSDD
;
A
#
# COMPACT_ATOMS: atom_id res chain seq x y z
N MET A 1 32.88 21.40 -92.44
CA MET A 1 32.31 20.04 -92.57
C MET A 1 32.68 19.25 -91.33
N THR A 2 31.67 19.00 -90.50
CA THR A 2 31.49 17.85 -89.57
C THR A 2 32.69 17.34 -88.76
N THR A 3 32.67 17.78 -87.50
CA THR A 3 33.10 17.17 -86.25
C THR A 3 32.70 15.69 -86.12
N SER A 4 33.61 14.85 -85.64
CA SER A 4 33.33 13.52 -85.07
C SER A 4 34.23 13.33 -83.84
N ALA A 5 33.63 13.44 -82.65
CA ALA A 5 34.25 13.12 -81.38
C ALA A 5 33.70 11.75 -80.91
N PRO A 6 34.53 10.87 -80.32
CA PRO A 6 34.10 9.55 -79.86
C PRO A 6 33.20 9.65 -78.62
N PRO A 7 32.32 8.65 -78.38
CA PRO A 7 31.28 8.73 -77.36
C PRO A 7 31.85 8.72 -75.93
N GLN A 8 31.31 9.62 -75.11
CA GLN A 8 31.50 9.65 -73.66
C GLN A 8 30.79 8.46 -73.00
N PRO A 9 31.36 7.85 -71.94
CA PRO A 9 30.76 6.69 -71.29
C PRO A 9 29.46 7.08 -70.56
N VAL A 10 28.44 6.25 -70.76
CA VAL A 10 27.15 6.34 -70.06
C VAL A 10 27.36 6.12 -68.55
N PRO A 11 26.95 7.05 -67.67
CA PRO A 11 26.97 6.79 -66.24
C PRO A 11 25.93 5.72 -65.90
N ARG A 12 26.38 4.66 -65.22
CA ARG A 12 25.50 3.60 -64.69
C ARG A 12 24.51 4.22 -63.68
N PRO A 13 23.20 3.93 -63.75
CA PRO A 13 22.28 4.30 -62.68
C PRO A 13 22.49 3.32 -61.53
N GLY A 14 23.37 3.69 -60.61
CA GLY A 14 23.78 2.83 -59.52
C GLY A 14 24.36 3.62 -58.36
N ASP A 15 23.55 4.53 -57.79
CA ASP A 15 23.43 4.66 -56.33
C ASP A 15 22.22 5.54 -55.97
N ALA A 16 21.01 5.01 -56.14
CA ALA A 16 19.84 5.51 -55.40
C ALA A 16 19.95 5.04 -53.94
N GLY A 17 21.09 5.33 -53.33
CA GLY A 17 21.51 4.87 -52.02
C GLY A 17 21.08 5.86 -50.95
N ARG A 18 20.15 5.40 -50.10
CA ARG A 18 19.96 5.82 -48.72
C ARG A 18 19.30 7.19 -48.50
N ARG A 19 18.02 7.15 -48.12
CA ARG A 19 17.36 8.11 -47.19
C ARG A 19 17.40 7.61 -45.71
N PRO A 20 18.52 7.63 -44.93
CA PRO A 20 18.48 7.25 -43.51
C PRO A 20 18.68 8.44 -42.55
N ARG A 21 18.93 9.66 -43.03
CA ARG A 21 19.43 10.76 -42.17
C ARG A 21 18.39 11.40 -41.25
N ARG A 22 17.09 11.34 -41.57
CA ARG A 22 16.03 11.89 -40.70
C ARG A 22 15.83 11.07 -39.42
N ARG A 23 16.00 9.75 -39.45
CA ARG A 23 15.74 8.88 -38.29
C ARG A 23 16.75 9.08 -37.15
N GLY A 24 18.05 9.18 -37.47
CA GLY A 24 19.10 9.32 -36.45
C GLY A 24 18.99 10.60 -35.62
N THR A 25 18.61 11.72 -36.24
CA THR A 25 18.50 12.98 -35.49
C THR A 25 17.22 13.11 -34.68
N THR A 26 16.15 12.39 -35.03
CA THR A 26 14.94 12.29 -34.20
C THR A 26 15.21 11.41 -32.98
N ALA A 27 15.96 10.31 -33.14
CA ALA A 27 16.38 9.46 -32.03
C ALA A 27 17.25 10.22 -31.01
N LEU A 28 18.19 11.04 -31.46
CA LEU A 28 19.01 11.89 -30.56
C LEU A 28 18.17 12.95 -29.84
N ALA A 29 17.15 13.51 -30.50
CA ALA A 29 16.22 14.44 -29.86
C ALA A 29 15.37 13.75 -28.78
N ALA A 30 14.88 12.53 -29.06
CA ALA A 30 14.19 11.72 -28.05
C ALA A 30 15.10 11.39 -26.86
N LEU A 31 16.34 11.00 -27.12
CA LEU A 31 17.35 10.76 -26.08
C LEU A 31 17.63 12.02 -25.25
N ALA A 32 17.71 13.19 -25.88
CA ALA A 32 17.86 14.47 -25.17
C ALA A 32 16.70 14.71 -24.19
N GLY A 33 15.47 14.41 -24.63
CA GLY A 33 14.29 14.47 -23.78
C GLY A 33 14.34 13.50 -22.61
N LEU A 34 14.75 12.24 -22.85
CA LEU A 34 14.91 11.22 -21.80
C LEU A 34 15.97 11.63 -20.76
N LEU A 35 17.11 12.13 -21.20
CA LEU A 35 18.18 12.57 -20.29
C LEU A 35 17.78 13.81 -19.49
N ALA A 36 17.06 14.75 -20.10
CA ALA A 36 16.50 15.89 -19.41
C ALA A 36 15.49 15.46 -18.33
N ALA A 37 14.59 14.52 -18.65
CA ALA A 37 13.64 13.97 -17.68
C ALA A 37 14.33 13.19 -16.55
N ALA A 38 15.37 12.40 -16.86
CA ALA A 38 16.17 11.72 -15.84
C ALA A 38 16.82 12.72 -14.88
N LEU A 39 17.34 13.85 -15.40
CA LEU A 39 17.88 14.91 -14.56
C LEU A 39 16.78 15.62 -13.75
N THR A 40 15.61 15.89 -14.34
CA THR A 40 14.44 16.43 -13.64
C THR A 40 14.12 15.60 -12.40
N LEU A 41 13.99 14.28 -12.57
CA LEU A 41 13.69 13.37 -11.49
C LEU A 41 14.83 13.30 -10.47
N GLY A 42 16.08 13.20 -10.92
CA GLY A 42 17.24 13.15 -10.02
C GLY A 42 17.38 14.42 -9.16
N VAL A 43 17.18 15.60 -9.74
CA VAL A 43 17.20 16.87 -8.99
C VAL A 43 16.01 16.96 -8.04
N ALA A 44 14.82 16.58 -8.49
CA ALA A 44 13.63 16.57 -7.64
C ALA A 44 13.79 15.64 -6.43
N GLU A 45 14.38 14.45 -6.62
CA GLU A 45 14.66 13.50 -5.52
C GLU A 45 15.59 14.08 -4.44
N VAL A 46 16.63 14.82 -4.85
CA VAL A 46 17.52 15.49 -3.89
C VAL A 46 16.77 16.55 -3.09
N VAL A 47 15.93 17.35 -3.76
CA VAL A 47 15.14 18.39 -3.09
C VAL A 47 14.08 17.76 -2.17
N ALA A 48 13.40 16.70 -2.63
CA ALA A 48 12.41 15.97 -1.84
C ALA A 48 13.04 15.34 -0.58
N ALA A 49 14.26 14.80 -0.67
CA ALA A 49 14.96 14.25 0.50
C ALA A 49 15.21 15.28 1.61
N VAL A 50 15.25 16.58 1.29
CA VAL A 50 15.44 17.67 2.26
C VAL A 50 14.10 18.27 2.71
N VAL A 51 13.15 18.40 1.79
CA VAL A 51 11.86 19.06 2.05
C VAL A 51 10.85 18.10 2.66
N ALA A 52 10.54 17.02 1.95
CA ALA A 52 9.57 15.99 2.32
C ALA A 52 9.74 14.81 1.35
N PRO A 53 10.18 13.62 1.80
CA PRO A 53 10.38 12.46 0.92
C PRO A 53 9.12 12.05 0.15
N SER A 54 7.94 12.25 0.74
CA SER A 54 6.64 12.00 0.11
C SER A 54 6.32 12.98 -1.04
N ALA A 55 6.95 14.16 -1.08
CA ALA A 55 6.79 15.14 -2.16
C ALA A 55 7.59 14.81 -3.44
N ALA A 56 8.25 13.65 -3.52
CA ALA A 56 8.91 13.21 -4.73
C ALA A 56 7.90 13.12 -5.90
N PRO A 57 8.18 13.68 -7.09
CA PRO A 57 7.16 13.90 -8.13
C PRO A 57 6.47 12.61 -8.61
N VAL A 58 7.21 11.50 -8.71
CA VAL A 58 6.64 10.22 -9.16
C VAL A 58 5.69 9.64 -8.12
N LEU A 59 6.02 9.77 -6.83
CA LEU A 59 5.18 9.29 -5.73
C LEU A 59 3.95 10.18 -5.58
N ALA A 60 4.12 11.51 -5.56
CA ALA A 60 3.00 12.45 -5.45
C ALA A 60 2.00 12.29 -6.60
N VAL A 61 2.46 12.15 -7.84
CA VAL A 61 1.58 11.90 -8.99
C VAL A 61 0.94 10.51 -8.92
N GLY A 62 1.68 9.50 -8.45
CA GLY A 62 1.15 8.16 -8.25
C GLY A 62 0.02 8.13 -7.21
N ASP A 63 0.23 8.74 -6.05
CA ASP A 63 -0.76 8.84 -4.97
C ASP A 63 -2.01 9.58 -5.46
N ALA A 64 -1.83 10.76 -6.10
CA ALA A 64 -2.94 11.52 -6.68
C ALA A 64 -3.69 10.72 -7.76
N PHE A 65 -2.98 9.93 -8.57
CA PHE A 65 -3.62 9.04 -9.55
C PHE A 65 -4.45 7.95 -8.86
N VAL A 66 -3.92 7.31 -7.82
CA VAL A 66 -4.67 6.31 -7.03
C VAL A 66 -5.93 6.95 -6.44
N ASP A 67 -5.84 8.16 -5.91
CA ASP A 67 -6.97 8.85 -5.30
C ASP A 67 -8.07 9.20 -6.31
N LEU A 68 -7.70 9.62 -7.51
CA LEU A 68 -8.63 10.02 -8.56
C LEU A 68 -9.14 8.83 -9.42
N THR A 69 -8.55 7.64 -9.25
CA THR A 69 -8.90 6.47 -10.06
C THR A 69 -10.29 5.94 -9.69
N PRO A 70 -11.23 5.79 -10.66
CA PRO A 70 -12.53 5.19 -10.42
C PRO A 70 -12.44 3.74 -9.88
N GLY A 71 -13.41 3.34 -9.05
CA GLY A 71 -13.43 2.02 -8.39
C GLY A 71 -13.20 0.84 -9.35
N TRP A 72 -13.93 0.80 -10.48
CA TRP A 72 -13.81 -0.29 -11.47
C TRP A 72 -12.38 -0.51 -11.98
N LEU A 73 -11.58 0.56 -12.09
CA LEU A 73 -10.20 0.46 -12.58
C LEU A 73 -9.25 -0.03 -11.48
N LYS A 74 -9.54 0.30 -10.21
CA LYS A 74 -8.84 -0.28 -9.05
C LYS A 74 -9.13 -1.77 -8.95
N ASP A 75 -10.41 -2.15 -9.04
CA ASP A 75 -10.83 -3.55 -8.97
C ASP A 75 -10.21 -4.37 -10.11
N PHE A 76 -10.16 -3.81 -11.32
CA PHE A 76 -9.45 -4.42 -12.45
C PHE A 76 -7.95 -4.57 -12.16
N ALA A 77 -7.29 -3.55 -11.61
CA ALA A 77 -5.87 -3.61 -11.30
C ALA A 77 -5.57 -4.65 -10.20
N ILE A 78 -6.35 -4.67 -9.12
CA ILE A 78 -6.19 -5.61 -8.00
C ILE A 78 -6.46 -7.04 -8.47
N SER A 79 -7.54 -7.28 -9.23
CA SER A 79 -7.84 -8.63 -9.76
C SER A 79 -6.80 -9.14 -10.77
N THR A 80 -6.16 -8.24 -11.53
CA THR A 80 -5.16 -8.62 -12.54
C THR A 80 -3.76 -8.78 -11.96
N PHE A 81 -3.36 -7.91 -11.03
CA PHE A 81 -1.98 -7.81 -10.53
C PHE A 81 -1.80 -8.26 -9.07
N GLY A 82 -2.89 -8.52 -8.34
CA GLY A 82 -2.87 -8.91 -6.94
C GLY A 82 -2.14 -7.89 -6.07
N THR A 83 -1.27 -8.37 -5.16
CA THR A 83 -0.43 -7.55 -4.28
C THR A 83 0.65 -6.72 -5.02
N ASN A 84 0.81 -6.91 -6.33
CA ASN A 84 1.77 -6.17 -7.16
C ASN A 84 1.12 -4.99 -7.92
N ASP A 85 -0.14 -4.65 -7.66
CA ASP A 85 -0.86 -3.53 -8.26
C ASP A 85 -0.08 -2.20 -8.18
N LYS A 86 0.51 -1.89 -7.02
CA LYS A 86 1.35 -0.69 -6.81
C LYS A 86 2.60 -0.69 -7.69
N LEU A 87 3.26 -1.85 -7.81
CA LEU A 87 4.43 -1.99 -8.68
C LEU A 87 4.03 -1.78 -10.14
N ALA A 88 2.90 -2.36 -10.56
CA ALA A 88 2.36 -2.19 -11.91
C ALA A 88 2.05 -0.72 -12.21
N LEU A 89 1.46 0.01 -11.25
CA LEU A 89 1.22 1.45 -11.37
C LEU A 89 2.53 2.23 -11.55
N LEU A 90 3.54 1.99 -10.72
CA LEU A 90 4.84 2.68 -10.80
C LEU A 90 5.54 2.40 -12.14
N VAL A 91 5.48 1.16 -12.64
CA VAL A 91 6.00 0.81 -13.97
C VAL A 91 5.22 1.53 -15.07
N GLY A 92 3.89 1.59 -14.96
CA GLY A 92 3.02 2.31 -15.90
C GLY A 92 3.35 3.81 -15.99
N ILE A 93 3.49 4.48 -14.84
CA ILE A 93 3.91 5.88 -14.75
C ILE A 93 5.28 6.06 -15.41
N GLY A 94 6.24 5.17 -15.12
CA GLY A 94 7.57 5.19 -15.74
C GLY A 94 7.53 5.12 -17.27
N LEU A 95 6.71 4.23 -17.83
CA LEU A 95 6.53 4.11 -19.29
C LEU A 95 5.92 5.37 -19.90
N VAL A 96 4.91 5.95 -19.28
CA VAL A 96 4.29 7.21 -19.73
C VAL A 96 5.32 8.35 -19.71
N LEU A 97 6.11 8.47 -18.65
CA LEU A 97 7.17 9.48 -18.54
C LEU A 97 8.23 9.30 -19.64
N VAL A 98 8.64 8.07 -19.96
CA VAL A 98 9.57 7.79 -21.07
C VAL A 98 9.00 8.28 -22.40
N VAL A 99 7.72 8.03 -22.66
CA VAL A 99 7.04 8.48 -23.89
C VAL A 99 6.96 10.00 -23.95
N LEU A 100 6.49 10.66 -22.88
CA LEU A 100 6.34 12.11 -22.83
C LEU A 100 7.69 12.83 -22.87
N ALA A 101 8.72 12.31 -22.20
CA ALA A 101 10.08 12.82 -22.26
C ALA A 101 10.65 12.73 -23.68
N SER A 102 10.50 11.57 -24.33
CA SER A 102 10.90 11.39 -25.73
C SER A 102 10.18 12.38 -26.65
N LEU A 103 8.88 12.59 -26.42
CA LEU A 103 8.06 13.54 -27.16
C LEU A 103 8.52 14.99 -26.92
N ALA A 104 8.83 15.38 -25.68
CA ALA A 104 9.34 16.72 -25.33
C ALA A 104 10.63 17.02 -26.10
N GLY A 105 11.54 16.06 -26.19
CA GLY A 105 12.76 16.18 -26.99
C GLY A 105 12.50 16.35 -28.49
N VAL A 106 11.61 15.52 -29.06
CA VAL A 106 11.25 15.57 -30.49
C VAL A 106 10.51 16.87 -30.85
N LEU A 107 9.57 17.30 -30.00
CA LEU A 107 8.79 18.53 -30.16
C LEU A 107 9.65 19.78 -29.94
N GLY A 108 10.47 19.80 -28.89
CA GLY A 108 11.41 20.89 -28.61
C GLY A 108 12.38 21.14 -29.76
N ARG A 109 12.79 20.08 -30.45
CA ARG A 109 13.57 20.22 -31.70
C ARG A 109 12.76 20.81 -32.86
N ARG A 110 11.44 20.57 -32.94
CA ARG A 110 10.57 21.20 -33.96
C ARG A 110 10.34 22.66 -33.64
N ARG A 111 9.93 22.97 -32.42
CA ARG A 111 9.71 24.30 -31.85
C ARG A 111 10.04 24.22 -30.36
N ARG A 112 11.03 24.99 -29.90
CA ARG A 112 11.50 24.94 -28.50
C ARG A 112 10.35 25.05 -27.50
N VAL A 113 9.46 26.02 -27.74
CA VAL A 113 8.26 26.29 -26.95
C VAL A 113 7.39 25.04 -26.73
N LEU A 114 7.27 24.13 -27.70
CA LEU A 114 6.44 22.93 -27.54
C LEU A 114 7.06 21.91 -26.57
N GLY A 115 8.40 21.80 -26.55
CA GLY A 115 9.10 20.98 -25.56
C GLY A 115 9.00 21.61 -24.17
N ASP A 116 9.17 22.93 -24.09
CA ASP A 116 9.11 23.70 -22.85
C ASP A 116 7.74 23.59 -22.19
N VAL A 117 6.66 23.78 -22.98
CA VAL A 117 5.28 23.64 -22.50
C VAL A 117 5.04 22.24 -21.92
N LEU A 118 5.55 21.18 -22.55
CA LEU A 118 5.36 19.83 -22.04
C LEU A 118 6.12 19.59 -20.73
N VAL A 119 7.36 20.05 -20.60
CA VAL A 119 8.15 19.93 -19.36
C VAL A 119 7.54 20.77 -18.24
N ILE A 120 7.13 22.01 -18.53
CA ILE A 120 6.45 22.89 -17.57
C ILE A 120 5.13 22.27 -17.13
N ALA A 121 4.31 21.76 -18.05
CA ALA A 121 3.05 21.11 -17.72
C ALA A 121 3.27 19.91 -16.78
N LEU A 122 4.26 19.07 -17.05
CA LEU A 122 4.60 17.94 -16.17
C LEU A 122 5.11 18.40 -14.80
N GLY A 123 5.95 19.43 -14.75
CA GLY A 123 6.41 20.03 -13.49
C GLY A 123 5.27 20.62 -12.66
N VAL A 124 4.32 21.31 -13.31
CA VAL A 124 3.12 21.86 -12.67
C VAL A 124 2.21 20.74 -12.17
N VAL A 125 1.97 19.69 -12.97
CA VAL A 125 1.19 18.53 -12.51
C VAL A 125 1.82 17.89 -11.28
N GLY A 126 3.14 17.66 -11.29
CA GLY A 126 3.84 17.15 -10.11
C GLY A 126 3.80 18.08 -8.91
N ALA A 127 3.84 19.40 -9.12
CA ALA A 127 3.76 20.40 -8.06
C ALA A 127 2.36 20.47 -7.44
N VAL A 128 1.31 20.44 -8.27
CA VAL A 128 -0.09 20.40 -7.81
C VAL A 128 -0.37 19.10 -7.09
N ALA A 129 0.06 17.95 -7.64
CA ALA A 129 -0.11 16.65 -7.00
C ALA A 129 0.55 16.60 -5.61
N ALA A 130 1.75 17.17 -5.46
CA ALA A 130 2.43 17.25 -4.16
C ALA A 130 1.75 18.24 -3.19
N ALA A 131 1.14 19.30 -3.69
CA ALA A 131 0.43 20.30 -2.89
C ALA A 131 -0.95 19.82 -2.43
N SER A 132 -1.58 18.91 -3.18
CA SER A 132 -2.89 18.34 -2.86
C SER A 132 -2.82 17.15 -1.90
N ARG A 133 -1.62 16.74 -1.47
CA ARG A 133 -1.48 15.63 -0.54
C ARG A 133 -2.01 16.02 0.85
N PRO A 134 -2.63 15.09 1.58
CA PRO A 134 -3.04 15.34 2.96
C PRO A 134 -1.86 15.72 3.89
N ASP A 135 -0.67 15.16 3.66
CA ASP A 135 0.57 15.47 4.40
C ASP A 135 1.36 16.67 3.82
N ALA A 136 0.77 17.46 2.93
CA ALA A 136 1.49 18.52 2.23
C ALA A 136 1.91 19.67 3.16
N VAL A 137 3.20 19.99 3.15
CA VAL A 137 3.75 21.22 3.73
C VAL A 137 3.85 22.32 2.66
N THR A 138 4.04 23.57 3.08
CA THR A 138 4.14 24.74 2.16
C THR A 138 5.19 24.56 1.07
N LEU A 139 6.24 23.79 1.36
CA LEU A 139 7.35 23.54 0.44
C LEU A 139 7.17 22.30 -0.45
N SER A 140 6.10 21.50 -0.27
CA SER A 140 5.82 20.30 -1.08
C SER A 140 5.83 20.49 -2.61
N PRO A 141 5.46 21.66 -3.18
CA PRO A 141 5.58 21.90 -4.62
C PRO A 141 7.03 22.00 -5.13
N LEU A 142 7.99 22.34 -4.26
CA LEU A 142 9.35 22.71 -4.66
C LEU A 142 10.13 21.63 -5.42
N PRO A 143 10.12 20.34 -5.02
CA PRO A 143 10.86 19.29 -5.74
C PRO A 143 10.50 19.23 -7.23
N SER A 144 9.20 19.24 -7.54
CA SER A 144 8.68 19.20 -8.92
C SER A 144 9.07 20.44 -9.72
N LEU A 145 9.01 21.63 -9.10
CA LEU A 145 9.36 22.89 -9.76
C LEU A 145 10.86 23.01 -10.03
N VAL A 146 11.70 22.73 -9.03
CA VAL A 146 13.17 22.80 -9.16
C VAL A 146 13.67 21.74 -10.14
N GLY A 147 13.11 20.52 -10.06
CA GLY A 147 13.37 19.47 -11.04
C GLY A 147 13.03 19.91 -12.46
N ALA A 148 11.84 20.50 -12.67
CA ALA A 148 11.42 20.97 -14.00
C ALA A 148 12.35 22.05 -14.57
N VAL A 149 12.82 22.99 -13.73
CA VAL A 149 13.82 23.99 -14.13
C VAL A 149 15.12 23.29 -14.56
N GLY A 150 15.62 22.34 -13.78
CA GLY A 150 16.81 21.54 -14.13
C GLY A 150 16.65 20.80 -15.46
N GLY A 151 15.47 20.20 -15.67
CA GLY A 151 15.10 19.54 -16.92
C GLY A 151 15.06 20.46 -18.14
N LEU A 152 14.46 21.65 -18.00
CA LEU A 152 14.42 22.65 -19.09
C LEU A 152 15.82 23.08 -19.50
N LEU A 153 16.69 23.38 -18.51
CA LEU A 153 18.07 23.77 -18.76
C LEU A 153 18.84 22.66 -19.47
N ALA A 154 18.70 21.40 -19.05
CA ALA A 154 19.32 20.26 -19.70
C ALA A 154 18.77 20.02 -21.10
N LEU A 155 17.45 20.14 -21.29
CA LEU A 155 16.81 19.98 -22.60
C LEU A 155 17.34 21.02 -23.59
N HIS A 156 17.39 22.29 -23.20
CA HIS A 156 17.94 23.36 -24.03
C HIS A 156 19.40 23.11 -24.36
N TRP A 157 20.21 22.77 -23.34
CA TRP A 157 21.62 22.49 -23.52
C TRP A 157 21.88 21.34 -24.50
N LEU A 158 21.12 20.24 -24.42
CA LEU A 158 21.27 19.09 -25.29
C LEU A 158 20.75 19.35 -26.70
N LEU A 159 19.60 20.02 -26.84
CA LEU A 159 19.03 20.35 -28.15
C LEU A 159 19.91 21.34 -28.94
N ASP A 160 20.60 22.25 -28.25
CA ASP A 160 21.52 23.23 -28.86
C ASP A 160 22.79 22.60 -29.44
N ARG A 161 23.12 21.38 -28.99
CA ARG A 161 24.23 20.57 -29.53
C ARG A 161 23.81 19.71 -30.71
N LEU A 162 22.51 19.65 -31.05
CA LEU A 162 22.05 18.94 -32.25
C LEU A 162 22.28 19.78 -33.51
N PRO A 163 22.59 19.14 -34.66
CA PRO A 163 22.74 19.85 -35.93
C PRO A 163 21.49 20.67 -36.27
N ARG A 164 21.70 21.97 -36.57
CA ARG A 164 20.63 22.88 -37.05
C ARG A 164 20.04 22.33 -38.36
N ARG A 165 18.72 22.42 -38.52
CA ARG A 165 18.05 22.00 -39.77
C ARG A 165 18.62 22.82 -40.94
N GLY A 166 19.30 22.14 -41.87
CA GLY A 166 19.81 22.75 -43.10
C GLY A 166 21.32 23.06 -43.14
N ALA A 167 22.08 22.80 -42.07
CA ALA A 167 23.54 22.98 -42.09
C ALA A 167 24.23 21.80 -42.80
N ALA A 168 25.06 22.09 -43.81
CA ALA A 168 25.89 21.10 -44.50
C ALA A 168 27.20 20.86 -43.72
N GLN A 169 27.57 19.57 -43.61
CA GLN A 169 28.90 19.02 -43.30
C GLN A 169 29.63 19.58 -42.06
N ASP A 170 29.23 19.11 -40.88
CA ASP A 170 30.15 18.89 -39.74
C ASP A 170 29.57 17.79 -38.80
N ASP A 171 29.33 16.61 -39.39
CA ASP A 171 28.61 15.50 -38.73
C ASP A 171 29.41 14.84 -37.59
N GLY A 172 30.74 14.91 -37.60
CA GLY A 172 31.61 14.28 -36.60
C GLY A 172 31.71 15.07 -35.29
N THR A 173 32.00 16.37 -35.40
CA THR A 173 32.21 17.27 -34.26
C THR A 173 30.92 17.55 -33.49
N SER A 174 29.80 17.72 -34.22
CA SER A 174 28.47 17.92 -33.62
C SER A 174 27.97 16.69 -32.85
N ARG A 175 28.16 15.48 -33.40
CA ARG A 175 27.83 14.22 -32.71
C ARG A 175 28.69 14.00 -31.48
N ARG A 176 30.00 14.25 -31.56
CA ARG A 176 30.90 14.15 -30.41
C ARG A 176 30.50 15.14 -29.31
N GLY A 177 30.17 16.38 -29.68
CA GLY A 177 29.69 17.39 -28.75
C GLY A 177 28.36 17.03 -28.08
N PHE A 178 27.44 16.40 -28.81
CA PHE A 178 26.21 15.86 -28.24
C PHE A 178 26.46 14.67 -27.32
N LEU A 179 27.29 13.70 -27.71
CA LEU A 179 27.57 12.51 -26.89
C LEU A 179 28.25 12.87 -25.56
N VAL A 180 29.18 13.85 -25.58
CA VAL A 180 29.80 14.36 -24.35
C VAL A 180 28.75 15.05 -23.47
N ALA A 181 27.89 15.88 -24.05
CA ALA A 181 26.82 16.53 -23.31
C ALA A 181 25.81 15.51 -22.74
N ALA A 182 25.41 14.52 -23.53
CA ALA A 182 24.54 13.44 -23.12
C ALA A 182 25.15 12.61 -21.98
N GLY A 183 26.45 12.29 -22.08
CA GLY A 183 27.19 11.60 -21.02
C GLY A 183 27.27 12.43 -19.74
N ALA A 184 27.50 13.74 -19.84
CA ALA A 184 27.52 14.63 -18.69
C ALA A 184 26.14 14.78 -18.02
N THR A 185 25.07 15.01 -18.80
CA THR A 185 23.70 15.06 -18.27
C THR A 185 23.30 13.72 -17.66
N GLY A 186 23.61 12.61 -18.33
CA GLY A 186 23.34 11.27 -17.81
C GLY A 186 24.10 10.99 -16.52
N GLY A 187 25.38 11.34 -16.46
CA GLY A 187 26.19 11.23 -15.26
C GLY A 187 25.65 12.08 -14.11
N LEU A 188 25.28 13.34 -14.36
CA LEU A 188 24.66 14.20 -13.36
C LEU A 188 23.30 13.67 -12.89
N ALA A 189 22.46 13.16 -13.80
CA ALA A 189 21.19 12.56 -13.44
C ALA A 189 21.38 11.34 -12.51
N VAL A 190 22.33 10.46 -12.83
CA VAL A 190 22.68 9.32 -11.97
C VAL A 190 23.23 9.80 -10.63
N LEU A 191 24.13 10.78 -10.61
CA LEU A 191 24.69 11.33 -9.37
C LEU A 191 23.63 11.97 -8.48
N SER A 192 22.72 12.76 -9.06
CA SER A 192 21.62 13.38 -8.31
C SER A 192 20.66 12.31 -7.80
N PHE A 193 20.32 11.30 -8.60
CA PHE A 193 19.46 10.20 -8.17
C PHE A 193 20.10 9.38 -7.03
N VAL A 194 21.36 8.99 -7.18
CA VAL A 194 22.11 8.26 -6.14
C VAL A 194 22.31 9.12 -4.89
N GLY A 195 22.60 10.41 -5.06
CA GLY A 195 22.75 11.38 -3.98
C GLY A 195 21.44 11.58 -3.21
N GLY A 196 20.32 11.77 -3.90
CA GLY A 196 18.99 11.87 -3.30
C GLY A 196 18.62 10.60 -2.55
N ARG A 197 18.89 9.42 -3.12
CA ARG A 197 18.73 8.12 -2.44
C ARG A 197 19.61 8.00 -1.20
N ALA A 198 20.85 8.48 -1.25
CA ALA A 198 21.78 8.42 -0.12
C ALA A 198 21.36 9.38 1.01
N LEU A 199 20.89 10.59 0.67
CA LEU A 199 20.35 11.57 1.62
C LEU A 199 19.05 11.06 2.26
N GLY A 200 18.11 10.52 1.46
CA GLY A 200 16.88 9.92 1.97
C GLY A 200 17.09 8.63 2.77
N ALA A 201 18.29 8.04 2.70
CA ALA A 201 18.66 6.86 3.46
C ALA A 201 19.22 7.17 4.86
N ALA A 202 19.07 8.40 5.38
CA ALA A 202 18.98 8.64 6.82
C ALA A 202 17.95 7.71 7.49
N SER A 203 16.94 7.28 6.72
CA SER A 203 16.00 6.22 7.08
C SER A 203 16.56 4.79 7.19
N ARG A 204 17.84 4.53 6.84
CA ARG A 204 18.55 3.30 7.26
C ARG A 204 18.78 3.26 8.77
N GLY A 205 18.76 4.42 9.44
CA GLY A 205 18.75 4.53 10.89
C GLY A 205 17.56 3.81 11.51
N VAL A 206 16.36 3.95 10.93
CA VAL A 206 15.11 3.39 11.48
C VAL A 206 15.18 1.87 11.64
N ALA A 207 15.75 1.14 10.68
CA ALA A 207 15.92 -0.31 10.81
C ALA A 207 16.89 -0.69 11.94
N SER A 208 18.00 0.06 12.10
CA SER A 208 18.94 -0.15 13.20
C SER A 208 18.41 0.31 14.55
N VAL A 209 17.59 1.36 14.59
CA VAL A 209 16.91 1.85 15.79
C VAL A 209 15.88 0.82 16.24
N ARG A 210 15.09 0.28 15.30
CA ARG A 210 14.13 -0.80 15.56
C ARG A 210 14.81 -2.03 16.13
N SER A 211 15.91 -2.49 15.53
CA SER A 211 16.61 -3.69 16.03
C SER A 211 17.33 -3.47 17.36
N ALA A 212 17.67 -2.23 17.70
CA ALA A 212 18.26 -1.86 18.98
C ALA A 212 17.20 -1.55 20.07
N LEU A 213 15.94 -1.35 19.69
CA LEU A 213 14.87 -1.00 20.62
C LEU A 213 14.64 -2.14 21.63
N ARG A 214 14.75 -1.80 22.91
CA ARG A 214 14.39 -2.69 24.01
C ARG A 214 12.96 -2.37 24.41
N LEU A 215 12.08 -3.36 24.28
CA LEU A 215 10.70 -3.21 24.72
C LEU A 215 10.63 -3.25 26.26
N PRO A 216 9.83 -2.38 26.88
CA PRO A 216 9.55 -2.46 28.30
C PRO A 216 8.73 -3.71 28.62
N ALA A 217 8.77 -4.17 29.86
CA ALA A 217 7.88 -5.23 30.32
C ALA A 217 6.45 -4.67 30.44
N PRO A 218 5.42 -5.46 30.09
CA PRO A 218 4.04 -5.03 30.29
C PRO A 218 3.73 -4.85 31.78
N ALA A 219 3.00 -3.78 32.10
CA ALA A 219 2.37 -3.60 33.41
C ALA A 219 1.24 -4.61 33.62
N VAL A 220 0.48 -4.90 32.55
CA VAL A 220 -0.55 -5.95 32.52
C VAL A 220 -0.18 -6.96 31.43
N THR A 221 0.17 -8.18 31.84
CA THR A 221 0.55 -9.26 30.92
C THR A 221 -0.69 -9.97 30.40
N ALA A 222 -0.71 -10.32 29.12
CA ALA A 222 -1.76 -11.15 28.55
C ALA A 222 -1.77 -12.52 29.25
N PRO A 223 -2.96 -13.10 29.54
CA PRO A 223 -3.05 -14.48 30.02
C PRO A 223 -2.27 -15.46 29.12
N PRO A 224 -1.74 -16.57 29.66
CA PRO A 224 -1.09 -17.58 28.85
C PRO A 224 -2.06 -18.14 27.81
N VAL A 225 -1.55 -18.39 26.60
CA VAL A 225 -2.33 -19.01 25.53
C VAL A 225 -2.72 -20.43 25.97
N PRO A 226 -4.02 -20.80 26.01
CA PRO A 226 -4.44 -22.13 26.39
C PRO A 226 -3.87 -23.22 25.47
N GLU A 227 -3.75 -24.44 26.00
CA GLU A 227 -3.54 -25.61 25.15
C GLU A 227 -4.75 -25.82 24.23
N GLY A 228 -4.50 -26.23 22.98
CA GLY A 228 -5.56 -26.55 22.03
C GLY A 228 -6.17 -25.37 21.26
N VAL A 229 -5.54 -24.19 21.26
CA VAL A 229 -5.91 -23.09 20.33
C VAL A 229 -5.62 -23.43 18.87
N ASP A 230 -4.62 -24.29 18.64
CA ASP A 230 -4.33 -24.89 17.34
C ASP A 230 -5.03 -26.24 17.21
N VAL A 231 -5.73 -26.43 16.10
CA VAL A 231 -6.51 -27.63 15.78
C VAL A 231 -5.64 -28.81 15.30
N GLY A 232 -4.36 -28.53 15.01
CA GLY A 232 -3.36 -29.53 14.64
C GLY A 232 -3.57 -30.16 13.26
N VAL A 233 -4.22 -29.45 12.33
CA VAL A 233 -4.43 -29.90 10.95
C VAL A 233 -3.47 -29.18 10.02
N ASP A 234 -2.63 -29.93 9.30
CA ASP A 234 -1.69 -29.38 8.32
C ASP A 234 -2.42 -28.58 7.24
N GLY A 235 -1.96 -27.35 6.97
CA GLY A 235 -2.54 -26.43 6.00
C GLY A 235 -3.50 -25.40 6.61
N VAL A 236 -3.91 -25.56 7.87
CA VAL A 236 -4.58 -24.49 8.61
C VAL A 236 -3.56 -23.43 9.01
N VAL A 237 -3.93 -22.16 8.90
CA VAL A 237 -3.06 -21.04 9.29
C VAL A 237 -2.69 -21.13 10.78
N PRO A 238 -1.44 -20.83 11.17
CA PRO A 238 -1.05 -20.84 12.58
C PRO A 238 -1.92 -19.91 13.42
N TRP A 239 -2.31 -20.33 14.63
CA TRP A 239 -3.17 -19.51 15.50
C TRP A 239 -2.53 -18.14 15.82
N GLN A 240 -1.23 -18.10 16.07
CA GLN A 240 -0.44 -16.87 16.07
C GLN A 240 0.18 -16.68 14.69
N THR A 241 -0.24 -15.65 13.97
CA THR A 241 0.32 -15.35 12.66
C THR A 241 1.73 -14.74 12.80
N PRO A 242 2.77 -15.31 12.17
CA PRO A 242 4.11 -14.73 12.18
C PRO A 242 4.13 -13.31 11.59
N ASN A 243 4.98 -12.42 12.11
CA ASN A 243 5.07 -11.03 11.66
C ASN A 243 5.26 -10.86 10.13
N PRO A 244 6.11 -11.67 9.44
CA PRO A 244 6.26 -11.60 7.99
C PRO A 244 5.03 -12.05 7.19
N ASP A 245 4.20 -12.91 7.78
CA ASP A 245 3.03 -13.52 7.15
C ASP A 245 1.72 -12.79 7.52
N PHE A 246 1.78 -11.86 8.47
CA PHE A 246 0.63 -11.06 8.88
C PHE A 246 0.15 -10.20 7.71
N TYR A 247 -1.14 -10.29 7.40
CA TYR A 247 -1.69 -9.65 6.20
C TYR A 247 -1.34 -8.17 6.13
N ARG A 248 -1.04 -7.69 4.92
CA ARG A 248 -0.68 -6.30 4.69
C ARG A 248 -1.59 -5.68 3.65
N ILE A 249 -2.31 -4.66 4.10
CA ILE A 249 -3.00 -3.70 3.23
C ILE A 249 -2.68 -2.28 3.70
N ASP A 250 -2.38 -1.39 2.76
CA ASP A 250 -2.16 0.04 3.00
C ASP A 250 -2.39 0.83 1.72
N THR A 251 -2.70 2.11 1.85
CA THR A 251 -2.76 3.07 0.75
C THR A 251 -1.36 3.59 0.36
N ALA A 252 -0.40 3.58 1.29
CA ALA A 252 0.94 4.13 1.08
C ALA A 252 1.69 3.46 -0.09
N LEU A 253 2.10 4.25 -1.10
CA LEU A 253 2.97 3.75 -2.16
C LEU A 253 4.39 3.44 -1.69
N THR A 254 4.84 4.08 -0.60
CA THR A 254 6.11 3.80 0.08
C THR A 254 5.85 3.75 1.58
N VAL A 255 6.33 2.71 2.24
CA VAL A 255 6.21 2.52 3.70
C VAL A 255 6.89 3.67 4.43
N PRO A 256 6.18 4.43 5.29
CA PRO A 256 6.78 5.44 6.15
C PRO A 256 7.89 4.86 7.02
N ARG A 257 8.99 5.61 7.15
CA ARG A 257 10.13 5.27 8.00
C ARG A 257 10.28 6.38 9.03
N VAL A 258 9.55 6.23 10.12
CA VAL A 258 9.47 7.22 11.20
C VAL A 258 10.60 7.00 12.20
N ASP A 259 11.32 8.08 12.52
CA ASP A 259 12.32 8.08 13.59
C ASP A 259 11.62 8.22 14.95
N PRO A 260 11.73 7.24 15.86
CA PRO A 260 11.07 7.31 17.15
C PRO A 260 11.52 8.49 18.02
N SER A 261 12.75 9.01 17.82
CA SER A 261 13.27 10.14 18.60
C SER A 261 12.61 11.49 18.26
N THR A 262 11.92 11.56 17.12
CA THR A 262 11.17 12.75 16.68
C THR A 262 9.67 12.49 16.63
N TRP A 263 9.22 11.30 17.01
CA TRP A 263 7.81 10.95 16.98
C TRP A 263 7.09 11.58 18.17
N THR A 264 5.95 12.21 17.90
CA THR A 264 5.00 12.67 18.91
C THR A 264 3.59 12.30 18.46
N LEU A 265 2.71 12.15 19.45
CA LEU A 265 1.28 11.97 19.26
C LEU A 265 0.53 13.10 19.97
N ARG A 266 -0.37 13.77 19.25
CA ARG A 266 -1.23 14.81 19.80
C ARG A 266 -2.68 14.34 19.91
N VAL A 267 -3.31 14.59 21.04
CA VAL A 267 -4.76 14.41 21.29
C VAL A 267 -5.37 15.79 21.49
N HIS A 268 -6.33 16.15 20.64
CA HIS A 268 -6.93 17.51 20.62
C HIS A 268 -8.39 17.48 20.14
N GLY A 269 -8.97 18.66 19.92
CA GLY A 269 -10.34 18.82 19.40
C GLY A 269 -11.36 19.07 20.51
N MET A 270 -12.39 18.23 20.59
CA MET A 270 -13.46 18.28 21.58
C MET A 270 -13.03 17.69 22.93
N VAL A 271 -11.99 18.25 23.51
CA VAL A 271 -11.36 17.86 24.79
C VAL A 271 -11.24 19.07 25.72
N GLU A 272 -11.19 18.84 27.04
CA GLU A 272 -10.91 19.92 28.01
C GLU A 272 -9.43 20.31 28.02
N GLU A 273 -8.54 19.34 27.81
CA GLU A 273 -7.08 19.52 27.83
C GLU A 273 -6.45 18.82 26.61
N GLU A 274 -5.64 19.54 25.83
CA GLU A 274 -4.86 18.90 24.77
C GLU A 274 -3.68 18.14 25.39
N VAL A 275 -3.41 16.93 24.89
CA VAL A 275 -2.33 16.07 25.36
C VAL A 275 -1.36 15.82 24.23
N GLU A 276 -0.07 16.01 24.49
CA GLU A 276 0.99 15.60 23.58
C GLU A 276 1.93 14.66 24.32
N ILE A 277 2.25 13.52 23.72
CA ILE A 277 3.23 12.56 24.25
C ILE A 277 4.30 12.28 23.21
N ASP A 278 5.51 12.04 23.67
CA ASP A 278 6.60 11.53 22.81
C ASP A 278 6.75 10.00 22.95
N PHE A 279 7.66 9.43 22.16
CA PHE A 279 7.86 7.97 22.15
C PHE A 279 8.46 7.46 23.46
N ALA A 280 9.28 8.25 24.15
CA ALA A 280 9.89 7.85 25.42
C ALA A 280 8.85 7.82 26.53
N GLU A 281 8.00 8.85 26.64
CA GLU A 281 6.87 8.87 27.56
C GLU A 281 5.91 7.70 27.30
N LEU A 282 5.64 7.37 26.03
CA LEU A 282 4.82 6.22 25.69
C LEU A 282 5.44 4.92 26.22
N LEU A 283 6.73 4.69 26.00
CA LEU A 283 7.41 3.48 26.48
C LEU A 283 7.52 3.40 28.01
N ASP A 284 7.59 4.54 28.69
CA ASP A 284 7.64 4.62 30.16
C ASP A 284 6.25 4.49 30.81
N SER A 285 5.18 4.46 30.01
CA SER A 285 3.81 4.29 30.50
C SER A 285 3.47 2.85 30.89
N GLU A 286 2.33 2.66 31.56
CA GLU A 286 1.82 1.33 31.93
C GLU A 286 1.29 0.57 30.70
N LEU A 287 2.20 -0.11 30.00
CA LEU A 287 1.85 -0.86 28.79
C LEU A 287 1.07 -2.14 29.13
N LEU A 288 0.05 -2.39 28.32
CA LEU A 288 -0.77 -3.59 28.32
C LEU A 288 -0.32 -4.53 27.20
N GLU A 289 -0.26 -5.83 27.48
CA GLU A 289 -0.15 -6.88 26.48
C GLU A 289 -1.53 -7.55 26.25
N THR A 290 -1.95 -7.70 24.98
CA THR A 290 -3.25 -8.29 24.62
C THR A 290 -3.20 -9.05 23.30
N TRP A 291 -4.13 -9.97 23.07
CA TRP A 291 -4.28 -10.73 21.81
C TRP A 291 -5.48 -10.24 21.03
N VAL A 292 -5.24 -9.85 19.78
CA VAL A 292 -6.26 -9.28 18.90
C VAL A 292 -6.06 -9.80 17.48
N THR A 293 -7.12 -10.31 16.89
CA THR A 293 -7.20 -10.55 15.45
C THR A 293 -7.48 -9.22 14.74
N LEU A 294 -6.73 -8.90 13.69
CA LEU A 294 -7.09 -7.80 12.81
C LEU A 294 -7.74 -8.37 11.55
N THR A 295 -8.85 -7.75 11.13
CA THR A 295 -9.58 -8.12 9.92
C THR A 295 -9.69 -6.91 9.00
N CYS A 296 -9.43 -7.12 7.71
CA CYS A 296 -9.66 -6.10 6.69
C CYS A 296 -11.13 -6.09 6.24
N VAL A 297 -11.69 -4.90 6.04
CA VAL A 297 -13.03 -4.78 5.44
C VAL A 297 -13.07 -5.29 3.99
N SER A 298 -11.94 -5.21 3.27
CA SER A 298 -11.78 -5.75 1.91
C SER A 298 -11.68 -7.28 1.87
N ASN A 299 -11.71 -7.96 3.03
CA ASN A 299 -11.69 -9.41 3.05
C ASN A 299 -12.96 -9.96 2.38
N GLU A 300 -12.79 -10.72 1.31
CA GLU A 300 -13.90 -11.40 0.66
C GLU A 300 -14.33 -12.64 1.46
N VAL A 301 -15.49 -13.20 1.11
CA VAL A 301 -15.91 -14.51 1.65
C VAL A 301 -14.84 -15.55 1.31
N GLY A 302 -14.23 -16.13 2.35
CA GLY A 302 -13.14 -17.09 2.21
C GLY A 302 -11.75 -16.47 2.03
N GLY A 303 -11.62 -15.15 2.10
CA GLY A 303 -10.37 -14.43 1.88
C GLY A 303 -9.33 -14.58 3.01
N ASP A 304 -8.13 -14.07 2.72
CA ASP A 304 -6.92 -14.18 3.54
C ASP A 304 -6.53 -12.89 4.30
N LEU A 305 -7.32 -11.82 4.19
CA LEU A 305 -7.04 -10.52 4.80
C LEU A 305 -7.45 -10.46 6.28
N ILE A 306 -6.94 -11.41 7.06
CA ILE A 306 -7.16 -11.58 8.49
C ILE A 306 -5.93 -12.25 9.13
N SER A 307 -5.50 -11.76 10.29
CA SER A 307 -4.37 -12.35 11.02
C SER A 307 -4.48 -12.08 12.52
N ASN A 308 -3.89 -12.96 13.32
CA ASN A 308 -3.96 -12.90 14.78
C ASN A 308 -2.57 -12.70 15.37
N ALA A 309 -2.45 -11.74 16.30
CA ALA A 309 -1.17 -11.41 16.90
C ALA A 309 -1.33 -10.94 18.35
N ARG A 310 -0.21 -11.03 19.07
CA ARG A 310 -0.04 -10.42 20.39
C ARG A 310 0.48 -9.01 20.23
N TRP A 311 -0.08 -8.07 20.96
CA TRP A 311 0.27 -6.66 20.88
C TRP A 311 0.66 -6.13 22.26
N LEU A 312 1.63 -5.21 22.29
CA LEU A 312 2.03 -4.48 23.49
C LEU A 312 1.88 -2.99 23.21
N GLY A 313 1.16 -2.26 24.08
CA GLY A 313 0.90 -0.85 23.85
C GLY A 313 0.26 -0.12 25.02
N LEU A 314 0.18 1.20 24.91
CA LEU A 314 -0.50 2.06 25.87
C LEU A 314 -2.01 2.03 25.60
N PRO A 315 -2.88 1.72 26.58
CA PRO A 315 -4.32 1.82 26.37
C PRO A 315 -4.75 3.23 25.97
N VAL A 316 -5.50 3.37 24.88
CA VAL A 316 -5.93 4.67 24.35
C VAL A 316 -6.80 5.41 25.36
N ARG A 317 -7.61 4.67 26.14
CA ARG A 317 -8.43 5.19 27.24
C ARG A 317 -7.64 6.02 28.25
N GLU A 318 -6.38 5.70 28.51
CA GLU A 318 -5.53 6.46 29.44
C GLU A 318 -5.20 7.86 28.92
N LEU A 319 -4.93 7.99 27.62
CA LEU A 319 -4.70 9.31 27.01
C LEU A 319 -6.00 10.11 26.90
N LEU A 320 -7.10 9.45 26.56
CA LEU A 320 -8.41 10.10 26.52
C LEU A 320 -8.86 10.54 27.92
N ALA A 321 -8.57 9.77 28.97
CA ALA A 321 -8.85 10.18 30.35
C ALA A 321 -8.06 11.44 30.76
N ARG A 322 -6.81 11.58 30.30
CA ARG A 322 -6.02 12.81 30.48
C ARG A 322 -6.62 13.99 29.72
N ALA A 323 -7.04 13.78 28.47
CA ALA A 323 -7.58 14.83 27.62
C ALA A 323 -9.00 15.28 28.01
N ARG A 324 -9.79 14.38 28.61
CA ARG A 324 -11.19 14.57 29.01
C ARG A 324 -12.08 15.02 27.83
N PRO A 325 -12.45 14.10 26.91
CA PRO A 325 -13.45 14.34 25.88
C PRO A 325 -14.71 15.00 26.42
N THR A 326 -15.22 16.00 25.70
CA THR A 326 -16.53 16.60 26.01
C THR A 326 -17.66 15.58 25.77
N ALA A 327 -18.76 15.72 26.51
CA ALA A 327 -19.89 14.78 26.45
C ALA A 327 -20.57 14.64 25.07
N ASP A 328 -20.39 15.62 24.19
CA ASP A 328 -20.98 15.63 22.85
C ASP A 328 -20.09 14.93 21.80
N ALA A 329 -18.87 14.51 22.14
CA ALA A 329 -17.98 13.81 21.21
C ALA A 329 -18.42 12.35 21.00
N ASP A 330 -18.38 11.87 19.76
CA ASP A 330 -18.78 10.50 19.39
C ASP A 330 -17.76 9.78 18.48
N MET A 331 -16.67 10.46 18.13
CA MET A 331 -15.67 9.97 17.18
C MET A 331 -14.27 10.46 17.52
N VAL A 332 -13.25 9.66 17.23
CA VAL A 332 -11.85 10.10 17.17
C VAL A 332 -11.33 9.95 15.74
N LEU A 333 -10.89 11.06 15.14
CA LEU A 333 -10.21 11.06 13.85
C LEU A 333 -8.73 10.83 14.10
N SER A 334 -8.27 9.63 13.82
CA SER A 334 -6.85 9.33 13.90
C SER A 334 -6.16 9.61 12.56
N THR A 335 -4.97 10.19 12.62
CA THR A 335 -4.19 10.56 11.43
C THR A 335 -2.81 9.89 11.46
N SER A 336 -2.47 9.25 10.36
CA SER A 336 -1.13 8.72 10.06
C SER A 336 -0.18 9.83 9.60
N VAL A 337 1.13 9.64 9.74
CA VAL A 337 2.15 10.59 9.26
C VAL A 337 2.08 10.89 7.76
N ASP A 338 1.50 9.99 6.96
CA ASP A 338 1.24 10.19 5.52
C ASP A 338 -0.12 10.85 5.23
N GLY A 339 -0.84 11.25 6.28
CA GLY A 339 -2.11 11.95 6.23
C GLY A 339 -3.32 11.06 5.96
N TRP A 340 -3.16 9.73 5.99
CA TRP A 340 -4.30 8.82 5.99
C TRP A 340 -5.10 8.92 7.31
N THR A 341 -6.43 8.90 7.22
CA THR A 341 -7.33 9.07 8.38
C THR A 341 -8.31 7.91 8.58
N ALA A 342 -8.63 7.63 9.84
CA ALA A 342 -9.69 6.71 10.27
C ALA A 342 -10.60 7.34 11.32
N SER A 343 -11.91 7.09 11.20
CA SER A 343 -12.97 7.60 12.08
C SER A 343 -13.42 6.52 13.06
N THR A 344 -12.71 6.38 14.18
CA THR A 344 -13.02 5.37 15.20
C THR A 344 -14.14 5.88 16.12
N PRO A 345 -15.17 5.10 16.44
CA PRO A 345 -16.15 5.49 17.45
C PRO A 345 -15.47 5.73 18.80
N LEU A 346 -15.79 6.84 19.46
CA LEU A 346 -15.15 7.18 20.74
C LEU A 346 -15.42 6.10 21.80
N GLU A 347 -16.63 5.53 21.80
CA GLU A 347 -17.01 4.47 22.72
C GLU A 347 -16.09 3.24 22.64
N ALA A 348 -15.60 2.89 21.45
CA ALA A 348 -14.72 1.73 21.26
C ALA A 348 -13.29 1.96 21.79
N LEU A 349 -12.93 3.22 22.09
CA LEU A 349 -11.60 3.61 22.60
C LEU A 349 -11.57 3.79 24.12
N VAL A 350 -12.73 3.99 24.75
CA VAL A 350 -12.87 4.23 26.18
C VAL A 350 -13.55 3.08 26.93
N ASP A 351 -13.98 2.05 26.22
CA ASP A 351 -14.56 0.85 26.81
C ASP A 351 -13.51 0.10 27.65
N ASP A 352 -13.85 -0.17 28.91
CA ASP A 352 -12.98 -0.87 29.86
C ASP A 352 -12.83 -2.36 29.51
N ASP A 353 -13.79 -2.93 28.78
CA ASP A 353 -13.79 -4.33 28.34
C ASP A 353 -13.06 -4.51 27.00
N VAL A 354 -12.68 -3.41 26.34
CA VAL A 354 -11.98 -3.42 25.03
C VAL A 354 -10.59 -2.80 25.17
N ASP A 355 -9.59 -3.62 24.89
CA ASP A 355 -8.20 -3.19 24.90
C ASP A 355 -7.78 -2.50 23.59
N ALA A 356 -8.32 -1.30 23.37
CA ALA A 356 -7.83 -0.37 22.36
C ALA A 356 -6.47 0.21 22.78
N ILE A 357 -5.42 -0.02 22.00
CA ILE A 357 -4.06 0.37 22.35
C ILE A 357 -3.33 1.14 21.24
N LEU A 358 -2.38 1.98 21.68
CA LEU A 358 -1.25 2.45 20.88
C LEU A 358 -0.11 1.44 20.99
N ALA A 359 -0.08 0.49 20.05
CA ALA A 359 0.87 -0.59 20.03
C ALA A 359 2.27 -0.12 19.62
N VAL A 360 3.30 -0.64 20.30
CA VAL A 360 4.73 -0.49 19.98
C VAL A 360 5.40 -1.82 19.64
N ALA A 361 4.79 -2.94 20.04
CA ALA A 361 5.28 -4.27 19.75
C ALA A 361 4.19 -5.17 19.18
N MET A 362 4.65 -6.15 18.41
CA MET A 362 3.85 -7.19 17.80
C MET A 362 4.59 -8.52 17.92
N ASN A 363 3.93 -9.51 18.51
CA ASN A 363 4.45 -10.85 18.77
C ASN A 363 5.77 -10.85 19.58
N GLY A 364 5.92 -9.89 20.50
CA GLY A 364 7.12 -9.75 21.34
C GLY A 364 8.31 -9.06 20.67
N GLU A 365 8.15 -8.57 19.44
CA GLU A 365 9.16 -7.80 18.72
C GLU A 365 8.70 -6.35 18.50
N PRO A 366 9.62 -5.37 18.43
CA PRO A 366 9.29 -4.03 17.94
C PRO A 366 8.53 -4.11 16.62
N LEU A 367 7.45 -3.33 16.49
CA LEU A 367 6.60 -3.32 15.31
C LEU A 367 7.42 -3.37 14.01
N PRO A 368 7.11 -4.26 13.06
CA PRO A 368 7.65 -4.15 11.71
C PRO A 368 7.29 -2.79 11.09
N THR A 369 8.16 -2.28 10.21
CA THR A 369 7.94 -0.98 9.55
C THR A 369 6.64 -0.94 8.75
N GLU A 370 6.35 -2.03 8.06
CA GLU A 370 5.17 -2.29 7.24
C GLU A 370 3.87 -2.31 8.07
N HIS A 371 4.01 -2.63 9.36
CA HIS A 371 2.91 -2.78 10.32
C HIS A 371 2.78 -1.60 11.28
N GLY A 372 3.47 -0.47 10.99
CA GLY A 372 3.22 0.80 11.69
C GLY A 372 4.31 1.26 12.64
N PHE A 373 5.54 0.74 12.57
CA PHE A 373 6.65 1.23 13.41
C PHE A 373 6.82 2.77 13.33
N PRO A 374 6.94 3.49 14.46
CA PRO A 374 7.08 2.97 15.82
C PRO A 374 5.77 2.72 16.56
N VAL A 375 4.67 3.35 16.16
CA VAL A 375 3.39 3.29 16.87
C VAL A 375 2.23 3.14 15.89
N ARG A 376 1.33 2.21 16.20
CA ARG A 376 0.04 2.06 15.51
C ARG A 376 -1.11 2.00 16.50
N MET A 377 -2.32 2.32 16.04
CA MET A 377 -3.54 1.93 16.74
C MET A 377 -3.90 0.47 16.44
N VAL A 378 -4.37 -0.21 17.49
CA VAL A 378 -5.01 -1.53 17.44
C VAL A 378 -6.28 -1.42 18.27
N VAL A 379 -7.43 -1.49 17.61
CA VAL A 379 -8.74 -1.39 18.27
C VAL A 379 -9.54 -2.66 17.91
N PRO A 380 -9.81 -3.52 18.91
CA PRO A 380 -10.56 -4.76 18.70
C PRO A 380 -11.98 -4.54 18.17
N GLY A 381 -12.58 -5.58 17.56
CA GLY A 381 -13.99 -5.58 17.13
C GLY A 381 -14.35 -4.78 15.87
N LEU A 382 -13.44 -3.93 15.38
CA LEU A 382 -13.68 -3.03 14.25
C LEU A 382 -12.72 -3.31 13.08
N TYR A 383 -13.22 -3.24 11.84
CA TYR A 383 -12.39 -3.44 10.66
C TYR A 383 -11.27 -2.40 10.57
N GLY A 384 -10.10 -2.80 10.07
CA GLY A 384 -8.89 -1.97 10.15
C GLY A 384 -8.98 -0.56 9.54
N PHE A 385 -9.91 -0.31 8.61
CA PHE A 385 -10.08 1.00 7.96
C PHE A 385 -10.69 2.07 8.88
N VAL A 386 -11.36 1.66 9.96
CA VAL A 386 -11.92 2.56 10.99
C VAL A 386 -11.12 2.51 12.30
N SER A 387 -10.19 1.57 12.46
CA SER A 387 -9.72 1.15 13.78
C SER A 387 -8.20 0.99 13.93
N ALA A 388 -7.45 0.86 12.83
CA ALA A 388 -6.10 0.32 12.86
C ALA A 388 -5.05 1.22 12.19
N THR A 389 -5.06 2.52 12.51
CA THR A 389 -4.14 3.55 11.99
C THR A 389 -2.68 3.21 12.24
N LYS A 390 -1.94 2.94 11.16
CA LYS A 390 -0.49 2.75 11.20
C LYS A 390 0.22 4.10 11.23
N TRP A 391 1.41 4.17 11.84
CA TRP A 391 2.23 5.38 11.89
C TRP A 391 1.46 6.60 12.43
N VAL A 392 0.66 6.38 13.47
CA VAL A 392 -0.28 7.38 14.02
C VAL A 392 0.48 8.54 14.66
N VAL A 393 0.02 9.76 14.43
CA VAL A 393 0.63 11.01 14.95
C VAL A 393 -0.37 12.01 15.52
N ASP A 394 -1.67 11.84 15.24
CA ASP A 394 -2.71 12.76 15.73
C ASP A 394 -4.02 12.01 16.00
N LEU A 395 -4.70 12.37 17.09
CA LEU A 395 -6.04 11.93 17.49
C LEU A 395 -6.92 13.17 17.74
N GLU A 396 -7.77 13.52 16.79
CA GLU A 396 -8.77 14.58 16.97
C GLU A 396 -10.06 13.97 17.54
N VAL A 397 -10.38 14.28 18.79
CA VAL A 397 -11.69 13.96 19.38
C VAL A 397 -12.71 14.90 18.76
N THR A 398 -13.74 14.36 18.11
CA THR A 398 -14.70 15.15 17.35
C THR A 398 -16.01 14.38 17.19
N ARG A 399 -16.78 14.69 16.14
CA ARG A 399 -18.07 14.07 15.85
C ARG A 399 -18.18 13.60 14.40
N TYR A 400 -18.93 12.51 14.20
CA TYR A 400 -19.25 11.98 12.87
C TYR A 400 -20.00 13.00 11.98
N ASP A 401 -20.72 13.96 12.55
CA ASP A 401 -21.40 15.03 11.79
C ASP A 401 -20.49 16.21 11.42
N ARG A 402 -19.22 16.20 11.86
CA ARG A 402 -18.23 17.27 11.61
C ARG A 402 -17.06 16.84 10.75
N ALA A 403 -16.70 15.56 10.78
CA ALA A 403 -15.54 15.03 10.09
C ALA A 403 -15.84 13.68 9.44
N THR A 404 -15.16 13.42 8.33
CA THR A 404 -15.18 12.13 7.63
C THR A 404 -13.76 11.61 7.46
N ALA A 405 -13.62 10.29 7.39
CA ALA A 405 -12.33 9.63 7.19
C ALA A 405 -12.09 9.27 5.72
N TYR A 406 -10.84 8.98 5.38
CA TYR A 406 -10.37 8.69 4.02
C TYR A 406 -11.26 7.69 3.26
N TRP A 407 -11.70 6.61 3.92
CA TRP A 407 -12.53 5.58 3.31
C TRP A 407 -14.03 5.89 3.33
N THR A 408 -14.50 6.65 4.32
CA THR A 408 -15.90 7.12 4.38
C THR A 408 -16.24 7.96 3.16
N ASP A 409 -15.35 8.88 2.76
CA ASP A 409 -15.51 9.69 1.54
C ASP A 409 -15.55 8.86 0.24
N ARG A 410 -15.12 7.60 0.31
CA ARG A 410 -15.02 6.65 -0.81
C ARG A 410 -16.14 5.60 -0.77
N GLY A 411 -17.17 5.80 0.05
CA GLY A 411 -18.39 4.98 0.07
C GLY A 411 -18.35 3.79 1.02
N TRP A 412 -17.34 3.70 1.90
CA TRP A 412 -17.32 2.73 2.98
C TRP A 412 -18.17 3.21 4.17
N ALA A 413 -18.72 2.27 4.93
CA ALA A 413 -19.50 2.57 6.13
C ALA A 413 -18.66 3.25 7.22
N GLU A 414 -19.28 4.10 8.04
CA GLU A 414 -18.57 4.91 9.03
C GLU A 414 -18.06 4.12 10.24
N ARG A 415 -18.80 3.09 10.69
CA ARG A 415 -18.51 2.38 11.94
C ARG A 415 -17.79 1.05 11.76
N GLY A 416 -17.98 0.36 10.63
CA GLY A 416 -17.27 -0.86 10.27
C GLY A 416 -17.12 -1.96 11.34
N PRO A 417 -18.18 -2.39 12.05
CA PRO A 417 -18.07 -3.53 12.97
C PRO A 417 -17.78 -4.82 12.23
N ILE A 418 -16.95 -5.69 12.81
CA ILE A 418 -16.55 -6.94 12.16
C ILE A 418 -17.71 -7.93 12.15
N LYS A 419 -18.07 -8.40 10.95
CA LYS A 419 -19.13 -9.39 10.74
C LYS A 419 -18.64 -10.77 11.16
N THR A 420 -19.56 -11.60 11.66
CA THR A 420 -19.31 -13.02 11.92
C THR A 420 -18.93 -13.70 10.60
N GLN A 421 -17.79 -14.37 10.57
CA GLN A 421 -17.27 -15.02 9.37
C GLN A 421 -16.57 -16.34 9.66
N SER A 422 -16.45 -17.18 8.63
CA SER A 422 -15.72 -18.44 8.66
C SER A 422 -15.16 -18.76 7.28
N ARG A 423 -14.05 -19.50 7.24
CA ARG A 423 -13.45 -19.98 5.99
C ARG A 423 -12.90 -21.39 6.11
N ILE A 424 -13.02 -22.14 5.01
CA ILE A 424 -12.37 -23.42 4.78
C ILE A 424 -10.96 -23.14 4.25
N GLU A 425 -9.95 -23.72 4.90
CA GLU A 425 -8.53 -23.64 4.49
C GLU A 425 -8.04 -25.00 4.00
N VAL A 426 -8.55 -26.06 4.63
CA VAL A 426 -8.31 -27.44 4.25
C VAL A 426 -9.65 -28.10 3.93
N PRO A 427 -9.80 -28.79 2.79
CA PRO A 427 -8.83 -28.87 1.70
C PRO A 427 -8.74 -27.56 0.88
N GLU A 428 -7.70 -27.42 0.05
CA GLU A 428 -7.62 -26.30 -0.89
C GLU A 428 -8.74 -26.38 -1.95
N PRO A 429 -9.25 -25.23 -2.45
CA PRO A 429 -10.23 -25.21 -3.52
C PRO A 429 -9.75 -25.95 -4.78
N LEU A 430 -10.64 -26.72 -5.40
CA LEU A 430 -10.42 -27.53 -6.60
C LEU A 430 -9.37 -28.65 -6.43
N SER A 431 -8.98 -28.96 -5.18
CA SER A 431 -8.04 -30.04 -4.91
C SER A 431 -8.66 -31.42 -5.18
N ARG A 432 -7.78 -32.37 -5.50
CA ARG A 432 -8.11 -33.79 -5.62
C ARG A 432 -7.61 -34.52 -4.38
N ARG A 433 -8.46 -35.36 -3.80
CA ARG A 433 -8.16 -36.10 -2.56
C ARG A 433 -8.59 -37.56 -2.72
N PRO A 434 -7.92 -38.52 -2.05
CA PRO A 434 -8.40 -39.89 -1.98
C PRO A 434 -9.84 -39.96 -1.46
N VAL A 435 -10.64 -40.87 -2.04
CA VAL A 435 -11.99 -41.19 -1.55
C VAL A 435 -11.92 -41.78 -0.13
N GLY A 436 -12.92 -41.49 0.69
CA GLY A 436 -13.06 -41.99 2.06
C GLY A 436 -12.82 -40.91 3.11
N GLN A 437 -12.25 -41.30 4.25
CA GLN A 437 -12.10 -40.42 5.41
C GLN A 437 -11.18 -39.22 5.12
N ALA A 438 -11.72 -38.03 5.28
CA ALA A 438 -11.06 -36.75 5.07
C ALA A 438 -11.35 -35.78 6.23
N VAL A 439 -10.61 -34.67 6.28
CA VAL A 439 -10.81 -33.61 7.28
C VAL A 439 -10.91 -32.28 6.54
N ALA A 440 -11.98 -31.54 6.82
CA ALA A 440 -12.09 -30.14 6.51
C ALA A 440 -11.68 -29.31 7.73
N ALA A 441 -10.97 -28.22 7.55
CA ALA A 441 -10.53 -27.36 8.65
C ALA A 441 -10.35 -25.91 8.21
N GLY A 442 -10.33 -25.00 9.17
CA GLY A 442 -10.08 -23.59 8.91
C GLY A 442 -10.31 -22.72 10.14
N THR A 443 -10.68 -21.47 9.89
CA THR A 443 -10.84 -20.45 10.93
C THR A 443 -12.23 -19.81 10.90
N ALA A 444 -12.68 -19.32 12.05
CA ALA A 444 -13.90 -18.55 12.22
C ALA A 444 -13.68 -17.40 13.20
N TRP A 445 -14.42 -16.30 13.05
CA TRP A 445 -14.28 -15.13 13.91
C TRP A 445 -15.59 -14.36 14.04
N ALA A 446 -15.77 -13.74 15.20
CA ALA A 446 -16.88 -12.84 15.52
C ALA A 446 -16.40 -11.90 16.63
N GLN A 447 -15.52 -10.97 16.25
CA GLN A 447 -14.79 -10.16 17.23
C GLN A 447 -15.73 -9.30 18.09
N GLY A 448 -15.53 -9.33 19.41
CA GLY A 448 -16.41 -8.72 20.41
C GLY A 448 -17.71 -9.48 20.69
N ARG A 449 -17.88 -10.68 20.11
CA ARG A 449 -19.06 -11.54 20.30
C ARG A 449 -18.74 -13.01 20.52
N GLY A 450 -17.54 -13.47 20.17
CA GLY A 450 -17.17 -14.89 20.27
C GLY A 450 -17.86 -15.78 19.23
N VAL A 451 -17.28 -16.95 18.95
CA VAL A 451 -17.85 -17.95 18.03
C VAL A 451 -18.42 -19.09 18.85
N ALA A 452 -19.74 -19.28 18.78
CA ALA A 452 -20.43 -20.33 19.53
C ALA A 452 -20.38 -21.69 18.83
N ARG A 453 -20.48 -21.72 17.50
CA ARG A 453 -20.38 -22.95 16.69
C ARG A 453 -19.95 -22.65 15.27
N VAL A 454 -19.35 -23.67 14.63
CA VAL A 454 -19.10 -23.73 13.19
C VAL A 454 -19.79 -24.97 12.66
N GLU A 455 -20.48 -24.83 11.53
CA GLU A 455 -21.20 -25.92 10.89
C GLU A 455 -20.73 -26.08 9.45
N LEU A 456 -20.62 -27.33 9.00
CA LEU A 456 -20.29 -27.69 7.63
C LEU A 456 -21.38 -28.56 7.02
N ARG A 457 -21.49 -28.50 5.69
CA ARG A 457 -22.24 -29.47 4.91
C ARG A 457 -21.46 -29.87 3.66
N LEU A 458 -21.66 -31.10 3.25
CA LEU A 458 -21.23 -31.63 1.96
C LEU A 458 -22.43 -31.61 1.00
N ASP A 459 -22.26 -30.96 -0.14
CA ASP A 459 -23.30 -30.72 -1.15
C ASP A 459 -24.58 -30.11 -0.53
N ASP A 460 -25.72 -30.75 -0.77
CA ASP A 460 -27.03 -30.38 -0.22
C ASP A 460 -27.39 -31.19 1.04
N GLY A 461 -26.39 -31.79 1.70
CA GLY A 461 -26.55 -32.54 2.93
C GLY A 461 -26.95 -31.68 4.14
N GLU A 462 -27.20 -32.34 5.27
CA GLU A 462 -27.49 -31.66 6.53
C GLU A 462 -26.25 -30.93 7.07
N TRP A 463 -26.50 -29.82 7.77
CA TRP A 463 -25.47 -29.12 8.51
C TRP A 463 -25.03 -29.95 9.71
N GLN A 464 -23.72 -30.09 9.87
CA GLN A 464 -23.10 -30.83 10.96
C GLN A 464 -22.09 -29.93 11.67
N GLU A 465 -22.05 -30.02 12.98
CA GLU A 465 -21.19 -29.19 13.82
C GLU A 465 -19.73 -29.64 13.71
N ALA A 466 -18.83 -28.68 13.54
CA ALA A 466 -17.38 -28.87 13.57
C ALA A 466 -16.85 -28.84 15.00
N GLU A 467 -15.74 -29.53 15.23
CA GLU A 467 -15.00 -29.41 16.47
C GLU A 467 -14.26 -28.07 16.49
N LEU A 468 -14.55 -27.22 17.47
CA LEU A 468 -13.84 -25.97 17.70
C LEU A 468 -12.58 -26.19 18.55
N ALA A 469 -11.50 -25.52 18.17
CA ALA A 469 -10.33 -25.33 19.00
C ALA A 469 -10.67 -24.43 20.21
N ALA A 470 -9.78 -24.40 21.21
CA ALA A 470 -9.95 -23.52 22.36
C ALA A 470 -9.93 -22.04 21.92
N ALA A 471 -10.91 -21.27 22.38
CA ALA A 471 -10.90 -19.82 22.22
C ALA A 471 -9.99 -19.18 23.28
N TYR A 472 -9.20 -18.18 22.88
CA TYR A 472 -8.39 -17.40 23.82
C TYR A 472 -9.22 -16.30 24.50
N ASN A 473 -9.89 -15.49 23.68
CA ASN A 473 -10.87 -14.48 24.07
C ASN A 473 -11.84 -14.23 22.89
N ASP A 474 -12.77 -13.31 23.05
CA ASP A 474 -13.75 -12.92 22.04
C ASP A 474 -13.20 -11.95 20.96
N GLN A 475 -11.93 -11.53 21.06
CA GLN A 475 -11.23 -10.65 20.11
C GLN A 475 -10.32 -11.40 19.14
N THR A 476 -10.08 -12.69 19.40
CA THR A 476 -9.27 -13.58 18.57
C THR A 476 -10.14 -14.47 17.69
N TRP A 477 -9.61 -14.92 16.55
CA TRP A 477 -10.21 -16.00 15.79
C TRP A 477 -10.17 -17.34 16.55
N VAL A 478 -10.99 -18.29 16.11
CA VAL A 478 -10.92 -19.69 16.54
C VAL A 478 -10.67 -20.58 15.33
N GLN A 479 -9.90 -21.65 15.52
CA GLN A 479 -9.76 -22.70 14.52
C GLN A 479 -10.83 -23.77 14.71
N TRP A 480 -11.12 -24.52 13.65
CA TRP A 480 -12.08 -25.62 13.69
C TRP A 480 -11.65 -26.76 12.77
N ARG A 481 -12.12 -27.98 13.06
CA ARG A 481 -11.99 -29.14 12.16
C ARG A 481 -13.27 -29.95 12.10
N PHE A 482 -13.47 -30.61 10.97
CA PHE A 482 -14.65 -31.41 10.67
C PHE A 482 -14.24 -32.65 9.87
N PRO A 483 -14.17 -33.83 10.52
CA PRO A 483 -14.01 -35.09 9.83
C PRO A 483 -15.23 -35.40 8.96
N TYR A 484 -15.02 -35.85 7.73
CA TYR A 484 -16.09 -36.22 6.81
C TYR A 484 -15.68 -37.37 5.89
N ASP A 485 -16.66 -38.05 5.31
CA ASP A 485 -16.42 -39.07 4.28
C ASP A 485 -16.56 -38.42 2.90
N LEU A 486 -15.47 -38.41 2.12
CA LEU A 486 -15.44 -37.84 0.77
C LEU A 486 -15.80 -38.92 -0.26
N PRO A 487 -16.94 -38.80 -0.96
CA PRO A 487 -17.31 -39.73 -2.03
C PRO A 487 -16.47 -39.51 -3.29
N GLU A 488 -16.57 -40.45 -4.23
CA GLU A 488 -15.97 -40.32 -5.56
C GLU A 488 -16.71 -39.24 -6.38
N GLY A 489 -15.95 -38.38 -7.06
CA GLY A 489 -16.48 -37.31 -7.89
C GLY A 489 -16.31 -35.93 -7.27
N SER A 490 -16.99 -34.94 -7.86
CA SER A 490 -16.88 -33.54 -7.47
C SER A 490 -17.94 -33.19 -6.43
N HIS A 491 -17.51 -32.63 -5.30
CA HIS A 491 -18.36 -32.27 -4.17
C HIS A 491 -18.10 -30.84 -3.70
N THR A 492 -19.12 -30.20 -3.13
CA THR A 492 -19.02 -28.85 -2.57
C THR A 492 -19.03 -28.92 -1.04
N LEU A 493 -18.00 -28.38 -0.40
CA LEU A 493 -18.01 -28.12 1.03
C LEU A 493 -18.47 -26.70 1.27
N THR A 494 -19.44 -26.50 2.16
CA THR A 494 -19.89 -25.16 2.59
C THR A 494 -19.76 -25.04 4.11
N VAL A 495 -19.28 -23.89 4.58
CA VAL A 495 -19.14 -23.58 6.01
C VAL A 495 -19.95 -22.34 6.42
N ARG A 496 -20.46 -22.35 7.65
CA ARG A 496 -21.04 -21.18 8.32
C ARG A 496 -20.67 -21.16 9.81
N ALA A 497 -20.56 -19.97 10.38
CA ALA A 497 -20.41 -19.75 11.82
C ALA A 497 -21.66 -19.14 12.45
N THR A 498 -21.87 -19.41 13.74
CA THR A 498 -22.82 -18.71 14.61
C THR A 498 -22.05 -18.11 15.78
N ASP A 499 -22.29 -16.83 16.07
CA ASP A 499 -21.67 -16.15 17.22
C ASP A 499 -22.43 -16.39 18.54
N GLU A 500 -21.88 -15.97 19.67
CA GLU A 500 -22.51 -16.19 20.98
C GLU A 500 -23.78 -15.38 21.22
N THR A 501 -24.09 -14.42 20.33
CA THR A 501 -25.42 -13.75 20.34
C THR A 501 -26.51 -14.61 19.70
N GLY A 502 -26.12 -15.72 19.07
CA GLY A 502 -27.01 -16.64 18.33
C GLY A 502 -27.19 -16.26 16.87
N ALA A 503 -26.54 -15.18 16.39
CA ALA A 503 -26.60 -14.75 15.01
C ALA A 503 -25.72 -15.67 14.13
N THR A 504 -26.34 -16.30 13.14
CA THR A 504 -25.65 -17.15 12.16
C THR A 504 -25.30 -16.35 10.93
N GLN A 505 -24.14 -16.64 10.33
CA GLN A 505 -23.72 -16.05 9.05
C GLN A 505 -24.86 -16.10 8.02
N VAL A 506 -25.13 -14.95 7.39
CA VAL A 506 -26.12 -14.86 6.32
C VAL A 506 -25.63 -15.59 5.06
N GLN A 507 -26.57 -16.23 4.36
CA GLN A 507 -26.29 -16.95 3.12
C GLN A 507 -25.95 -16.01 1.95
N GLU A 508 -26.62 -14.85 1.91
CA GLU A 508 -26.52 -13.91 0.80
C GLU A 508 -25.08 -13.41 0.63
N ARG A 509 -24.53 -13.62 -0.57
CA ARG A 509 -23.19 -13.17 -0.91
C ARG A 509 -23.21 -11.71 -1.34
N VAL A 510 -22.61 -10.86 -0.51
CA VAL A 510 -22.46 -9.43 -0.77
C VAL A 510 -20.96 -9.11 -0.86
N PRO A 511 -20.52 -8.30 -1.83
CA PRO A 511 -19.13 -7.87 -1.92
C PRO A 511 -18.71 -7.04 -0.69
N PRO A 512 -17.40 -6.79 -0.51
CA PRO A 512 -16.90 -6.00 0.62
C PRO A 512 -17.51 -4.62 0.83
N ILE A 513 -17.80 -3.86 -0.23
CA ILE A 513 -18.39 -2.51 -0.10
C ILE A 513 -19.90 -2.64 0.16
N PRO A 514 -20.47 -1.91 1.14
CA PRO A 514 -19.85 -0.82 1.91
C PRO A 514 -19.27 -1.19 3.28
N ASP A 515 -19.60 -2.35 3.87
CA ASP A 515 -19.39 -2.63 5.30
C ASP A 515 -18.85 -4.05 5.59
N GLY A 516 -18.10 -4.61 4.65
CA GLY A 516 -17.49 -5.93 4.71
C GLY A 516 -18.35 -7.01 4.05
N ALA A 517 -17.70 -8.04 3.53
CA ALA A 517 -18.39 -9.10 2.79
C ALA A 517 -19.32 -9.94 3.69
N SER A 518 -20.36 -10.50 3.09
CA SER A 518 -21.23 -11.52 3.71
C SER A 518 -21.42 -12.70 2.77
N GLY A 519 -21.85 -13.83 3.32
CA GLY A 519 -22.08 -15.07 2.57
C GLY A 519 -21.38 -16.26 3.21
N TRP A 520 -21.83 -17.46 2.85
CA TRP A 520 -21.16 -18.71 3.23
C TRP A 520 -19.96 -18.97 2.31
N HIS A 521 -18.84 -19.39 2.88
CA HIS A 521 -17.71 -19.83 2.09
C HIS A 521 -17.98 -21.26 1.60
N SER A 522 -17.84 -21.47 0.30
CA SER A 522 -17.97 -22.78 -0.35
C SER A 522 -16.77 -23.05 -1.23
N ILE A 523 -16.26 -24.27 -1.18
CA ILE A 523 -15.20 -24.75 -2.05
C ILE A 523 -15.63 -26.05 -2.74
N THR A 524 -15.05 -26.34 -3.90
CA THR A 524 -15.23 -27.62 -4.59
C THR A 524 -14.00 -28.50 -4.34
N VAL A 525 -14.21 -29.78 -4.01
CA VAL A 525 -13.17 -30.80 -3.85
C VAL A 525 -13.54 -32.02 -4.70
N THR A 526 -12.56 -32.73 -5.26
CA THR A 526 -12.82 -33.95 -6.03
C THR A 526 -12.25 -35.17 -5.33
N GLY A 527 -13.10 -36.15 -5.01
CA GLY A 527 -12.69 -37.47 -4.56
C GLY A 527 -12.24 -38.32 -5.74
N THR A 528 -11.03 -38.84 -5.68
CA THR A 528 -10.46 -39.74 -6.69
C THR A 528 -10.11 -41.08 -6.08
N SER A 529 -10.59 -42.16 -6.69
CA SER A 529 -10.07 -43.50 -6.45
C SER A 529 -8.63 -43.56 -6.98
N ASP A 530 -7.67 -44.05 -6.19
CA ASP A 530 -6.33 -44.34 -6.72
C ASP A 530 -6.46 -45.44 -7.79
N ASP A 531 -5.92 -45.19 -9.00
CA ASP A 531 -5.69 -46.21 -10.04
C ASP A 531 -4.43 -47.04 -9.72
#